data_AF-A0A7S2H602-F1
#
_entry.id   AF-A0A7S2H602-F1
#
_cell.length_a   1.000
_cell.length_b   1.000
_cell.length_c   1.000
_cell.angle_alpha   90.00
_cell.angle_beta   90.00
_cell.angle_gamma   90.00
#
_symmetry.space_group_name_H-M   'P 1'
#
loop_
_entity.id
_entity.type
_entity.pdbx_description
1 polymer ?
#
loop_
_entity_poly.entity_id
_entity_poly.type
_entity_poly.pdbx_seq_one_letter_code
_entity_poly.pdbx_strand_id
1 'polypeptide(L)'
;RIEEASPAAVRFVELPTISLEERMQLWALADVAVFSPQREGVNTYPLEAVYARRESSPGVVLLSEFSSSARVLNGALRVNPWNTEEMTLALELACTMSATERSARRERDMHFINKATSSA
;
A
#
# COMPACT_ATOMS: atom_id res chain seq x y z
N ARG A 1 -19.35 -11.42 -7.15
CA ARG A 1 -19.20 -10.46 -8.27
C ARG A 1 -19.47 -9.10 -7.66
N ILE A 2 -18.52 -8.17 -7.67
CA ILE A 2 -18.78 -6.80 -7.21
C ILE A 2 -19.79 -6.23 -8.21
N GLU A 3 -21.01 -5.94 -7.77
CA GLU A 3 -22.05 -5.43 -8.65
C GLU A 3 -21.79 -3.96 -8.97
N GLU A 4 -21.73 -3.72 -10.27
CA GLU A 4 -21.21 -2.58 -11.02
C GLU A 4 -22.07 -1.30 -10.91
N ALA A 5 -22.89 -1.15 -9.88
CA ALA A 5 -23.98 -0.16 -9.88
C ALA A 5 -23.70 1.15 -9.13
N SER A 6 -22.53 1.35 -8.51
CA SER A 6 -22.13 2.69 -8.07
C SER A 6 -20.62 2.85 -7.90
N PRO A 7 -20.00 3.92 -8.45
CA PRO A 7 -18.58 4.25 -8.22
C PRO A 7 -18.25 4.63 -6.76
N ALA A 8 -19.23 4.60 -5.84
CA ALA A 8 -19.08 4.93 -4.42
C ALA A 8 -19.15 3.70 -3.48
N ALA A 9 -19.12 2.48 -4.01
CA ALA A 9 -19.30 1.28 -3.19
C ALA A 9 -18.04 0.95 -2.35
N VAL A 10 -18.14 1.12 -1.04
CA VAL A 10 -17.16 0.55 -0.09
C VAL A 10 -17.55 -0.89 0.19
N ARG A 11 -16.72 -1.86 -0.25
CA ARG A 11 -16.88 -3.27 0.12
C ARG A 11 -16.11 -3.55 1.41
N PHE A 12 -16.82 -3.55 2.53
CA PHE A 12 -16.29 -3.99 3.82
C PHE A 12 -16.49 -5.50 3.99
N VAL A 13 -15.44 -6.21 4.40
CA VAL A 13 -15.49 -7.64 4.72
C VAL A 13 -14.73 -7.85 6.02
N GLU A 14 -15.40 -8.40 7.02
CA GLU A 14 -14.79 -8.81 8.28
C GLU A 14 -14.41 -10.29 8.20
N LEU A 15 -13.14 -10.59 8.44
CA LEU A 15 -12.62 -11.96 8.50
C LEU A 15 -11.83 -12.12 9.80
N PRO A 16 -12.00 -13.23 10.54
CA PRO A 16 -11.25 -13.47 11.77
C PRO A 16 -9.75 -13.64 11.50
N THR A 17 -9.41 -14.22 10.35
CA THR A 17 -8.04 -14.37 9.85
C THR A 17 -8.03 -14.32 8.33
N ILE A 18 -6.94 -13.83 7.76
CA ILE A 18 -6.67 -13.94 6.32
C ILE A 18 -5.29 -14.59 6.14
N SER A 19 -5.23 -15.63 5.31
CA SER A 19 -3.96 -16.29 5.03
C SER A 19 -3.02 -15.36 4.27
N LEU A 20 -1.71 -15.67 4.30
CA LEU A 20 -0.74 -14.92 3.52
C LEU A 20 -1.06 -14.99 2.02
N GLU A 21 -1.43 -16.17 1.51
CA GLU A 21 -1.75 -16.36 0.09
C GLU A 21 -2.92 -15.47 -0.36
N GLU A 22 -4.04 -15.50 0.36
CA GLU A 22 -5.21 -14.67 0.06
C GLU A 22 -4.87 -13.18 0.11
N ARG A 23 -4.09 -12.77 1.12
CA ARG A 23 -3.66 -11.37 1.27
C ARG A 23 -2.75 -10.93 0.13
N MET A 24 -1.80 -11.77 -0.28
CA MET A 24 -0.92 -11.51 -1.42
C MET A 24 -1.69 -11.38 -2.73
N GLN A 25 -2.73 -12.19 -2.93
CA GLN A 25 -3.61 -12.07 -4.10
C GLN A 25 -4.37 -10.74 -4.11
N LEU A 26 -4.90 -10.31 -2.97
CA LEU A 26 -5.56 -9.00 -2.85
C LEU A 26 -4.58 -7.85 -3.15
N TRP A 27 -3.37 -7.90 -2.59
CA TRP A 27 -2.34 -6.89 -2.86
C TRP A 27 -1.90 -6.86 -4.32
N ALA A 28 -1.79 -8.01 -4.98
CA ALA A 28 -1.42 -8.09 -6.40
C ALA A 28 -2.43 -7.34 -7.30
N LEU A 29 -3.71 -7.34 -6.90
CA LEU A 29 -4.81 -6.69 -7.62
C LEU A 29 -5.00 -5.20 -7.26
N ALA A 30 -4.47 -4.75 -6.13
CA ALA A 30 -4.73 -3.40 -5.62
C ALA A 30 -3.91 -2.31 -6.33
N ASP A 31 -4.58 -1.32 -6.93
CA ASP A 31 -3.92 -0.15 -7.55
C ASP A 31 -3.32 0.81 -6.53
N VAL A 32 -4.01 0.98 -5.42
CA VAL A 32 -3.55 1.78 -4.29
C VAL A 32 -3.80 0.98 -3.01
N ALA A 33 -2.75 0.83 -2.19
CA ALA A 33 -2.84 0.26 -0.86
C ALA A 33 -2.66 1.37 0.18
N VAL A 34 -3.62 1.50 1.10
CA VAL A 34 -3.63 2.57 2.11
C VAL A 34 -3.46 1.97 3.48
N PHE A 35 -2.43 2.43 4.20
CA PHE A 35 -2.18 2.06 5.58
C PHE A 35 -2.18 3.34 6.42
N SER A 36 -3.24 3.57 7.18
CA SER A 36 -3.45 4.80 7.95
C SER A 36 -3.50 4.60 9.48
N PRO A 37 -2.61 3.79 10.10
CA PRO A 37 -2.63 3.60 11.55
C PRO A 37 -2.30 4.92 12.28
N GLN A 38 -3.00 5.21 13.37
CA GLN A 38 -2.65 6.35 14.24
C GLN A 38 -1.45 6.04 15.15
N ARG A 39 -1.28 4.76 15.50
CA ARG A 39 -0.16 4.22 16.27
C ARG A 39 0.08 2.79 15.83
N GLU A 40 1.31 2.45 15.52
CA GLU A 40 1.66 1.11 15.04
C GLU A 40 2.98 0.63 15.65
N GLY A 41 3.01 -0.66 16.01
CA GLY A 41 4.25 -1.38 16.28
C GLY A 41 4.91 -1.78 14.97
N VAL A 42 5.26 -3.05 14.80
CA VAL A 42 5.79 -3.57 13.53
C VAL A 42 4.63 -4.03 12.63
N ASN A 43 4.61 -3.58 11.38
CA ASN A 43 3.65 -4.03 10.37
C ASN A 43 4.35 -4.39 9.05
N THR A 44 4.21 -5.64 8.62
CA THR A 44 4.78 -6.16 7.37
C THR A 44 3.87 -5.93 6.16
N TYR A 45 2.60 -5.61 6.34
CA TYR A 45 1.64 -5.52 5.24
C TYR A 45 2.00 -4.45 4.19
N PRO A 46 2.56 -3.29 4.54
CA PRO A 46 3.08 -2.36 3.54
C PRO A 46 4.19 -2.96 2.66
N LEU A 47 5.08 -3.76 3.24
CA LEU A 47 6.16 -4.45 2.51
C LEU A 47 5.57 -5.51 1.58
N GLU A 48 4.61 -6.30 2.08
CA GLU A 48 3.88 -7.30 1.28
C GLU A 48 3.15 -6.65 0.10
N ALA A 49 2.52 -5.48 0.30
CA ALA A 49 1.79 -4.77 -0.75
C ALA A 49 2.72 -4.34 -1.91
N VAL A 50 3.91 -3.81 -1.59
CA VAL A 50 4.92 -3.49 -2.61
C VAL A 50 5.40 -4.75 -3.32
N TYR A 51 5.70 -5.81 -2.55
CA TYR A 51 6.26 -7.05 -3.09
C TYR A 51 5.28 -7.85 -3.94
N ALA A 52 3.99 -7.85 -3.60
CA ALA A 52 2.94 -8.58 -4.32
C ALA A 52 2.80 -8.12 -5.78
N ARG A 53 3.08 -6.85 -6.06
CA ARG A 53 3.03 -6.26 -7.43
C ARG A 53 4.38 -6.20 -8.13
N ARG A 54 5.40 -6.94 -7.65
CA ARG A 54 6.77 -6.87 -8.21
C ARG A 54 6.85 -7.25 -9.70
N GLU A 55 5.96 -8.13 -10.18
CA GLU A 55 5.89 -8.65 -11.55
C GLU A 55 4.87 -7.91 -12.44
N SER A 56 4.10 -6.96 -11.89
CA SER A 56 3.05 -6.23 -12.60
C SER A 56 3.35 -4.72 -12.69
N SER A 57 2.40 -3.95 -13.22
CA SER A 57 2.43 -2.49 -13.11
C SER A 57 2.55 -2.10 -11.63
N PRO A 58 3.45 -1.16 -11.26
CA PRO A 58 3.62 -0.76 -9.88
C PRO A 58 2.32 -0.15 -9.33
N GLY A 59 1.87 -0.65 -8.19
CA GLY A 59 0.86 0.02 -7.37
C GLY A 59 1.46 1.19 -6.59
N VAL A 60 0.60 1.96 -5.92
CA VAL A 60 1.02 3.02 -5.00
C VAL A 60 0.67 2.64 -3.57
N VAL A 61 1.61 2.85 -2.65
CA VAL A 61 1.37 2.68 -1.22
C VAL A 61 1.22 4.05 -0.57
N LEU A 62 0.06 4.32 0.03
CA LEU A 62 -0.13 5.40 1.00
C LEU A 62 0.17 4.86 2.39
N LEU A 63 0.99 5.58 3.13
CA LEU A 63 1.52 5.09 4.39
C LEU A 63 1.51 6.19 5.44
N SER A 64 0.86 5.93 6.57
CA SER A 64 0.90 6.83 7.71
C SER A 64 2.34 7.09 8.13
N GLU A 65 2.65 8.35 8.45
CA GLU A 65 3.92 8.72 9.10
C GLU A 65 4.13 8.03 10.46
N PHE A 66 3.06 7.54 11.09
CA PHE A 66 3.10 6.80 12.35
C PHE A 66 3.28 5.28 12.18
N SER A 67 3.36 4.78 10.93
CA SER A 67 3.68 3.38 10.65
C SER A 67 5.16 3.09 10.89
N SER A 68 5.50 1.90 11.42
CA SER A 68 6.91 1.46 11.48
C SER A 68 7.57 1.43 10.11
N SER A 69 6.80 1.08 9.09
CA SER A 69 7.28 0.85 7.74
C SER A 69 7.54 2.17 7.00
N ALA A 70 7.04 3.30 7.53
CA ALA A 70 7.29 4.62 6.97
C ALA A 70 8.78 4.92 6.90
N ARG A 71 9.58 4.43 7.85
CA ARG A 71 11.03 4.68 7.94
C ARG A 71 11.84 3.96 6.85
N VAL A 72 11.28 2.91 6.25
CA VAL A 72 12.00 2.04 5.31
C VAL A 72 11.44 2.11 3.90
N LEU A 73 10.13 2.33 3.77
CA LEU A 73 9.46 2.53 2.48
C LEU A 73 9.50 4.00 2.06
N ASN A 74 10.61 4.41 1.46
CA ASN A 74 10.82 5.79 1.02
C ASN A 74 10.08 6.14 -0.29
N GLY A 75 9.63 5.14 -1.05
CA GLY A 75 8.81 5.29 -2.25
C GLY A 75 7.33 5.55 -1.96
N ALA A 76 6.83 5.10 -0.80
CA ALA A 76 5.46 5.32 -0.36
C ALA A 76 5.10 6.81 -0.23
N LEU A 77 3.82 7.14 -0.45
CA LEU A 77 3.26 8.45 -0.14
C LEU A 77 2.99 8.53 1.36
N ARG A 78 3.83 9.29 2.06
CA ARG A 78 3.65 9.54 3.49
C ARG A 78 2.50 10.50 3.73
N VAL A 79 1.66 10.17 4.69
CA VAL A 79 0.46 10.95 5.03
C VAL A 79 0.26 11.02 6.54
N ASN A 80 -0.29 12.12 7.03
CA ASN A 80 -0.83 12.19 8.38
C ASN A 80 -2.30 11.72 8.40
N PRO A 81 -2.64 10.60 9.09
CA PRO A 81 -4.00 10.07 9.14
C PRO A 81 -5.02 10.97 9.87
N TRP A 82 -4.55 11.97 10.62
CA TRP A 82 -5.43 12.97 11.26
C TRP A 82 -5.83 14.10 10.29
N ASN A 83 -5.15 14.20 9.15
CA ASN A 83 -5.39 15.23 8.15
C ASN A 83 -6.13 14.64 6.94
N THR A 84 -7.46 14.69 6.98
CA THR A 84 -8.32 14.14 5.91
C THR A 84 -8.08 14.81 4.55
N GLU A 85 -7.72 16.09 4.53
CA GLU A 85 -7.44 16.81 3.28
C GLU A 85 -6.16 16.29 2.62
N GLU A 86 -5.09 16.11 3.41
CA GLU A 86 -3.85 15.50 2.94
C GLU A 86 -4.04 14.05 2.47
N MET A 87 -4.83 13.26 3.20
CA MET A 87 -5.20 11.91 2.78
C MET A 87 -5.93 11.91 1.42
N THR A 88 -6.84 12.85 1.21
CA THR A 88 -7.61 12.99 -0.04
C THR A 88 -6.70 13.36 -1.20
N LEU A 89 -5.84 14.36 -1.02
CA LEU A 89 -4.87 14.79 -2.02
C LEU A 89 -3.86 13.68 -2.37
N ALA A 90 -3.42 12.92 -1.36
CA ALA A 90 -2.52 11.79 -1.57
C ALA A 90 -3.18 10.64 -2.33
N LEU A 91 -4.46 10.36 -2.07
CA LEU A 91 -5.25 9.37 -2.82
C LEU A 91 -5.46 9.79 -4.27
N GLU A 92 -5.81 11.05 -4.50
CA GLU A 92 -5.94 11.61 -5.85
C GLU A 92 -4.62 11.51 -6.61
N LEU A 93 -3.51 11.91 -5.98
CA LEU A 93 -2.18 11.75 -6.53
C LEU A 93 -1.87 10.28 -6.85
N ALA A 94 -2.14 9.35 -5.94
CA ALA A 94 -1.89 7.93 -6.17
C ALA A 94 -2.65 7.39 -7.40
N CYS A 95 -3.92 7.75 -7.55
CA CYS A 95 -4.76 7.35 -8.67
C CYS A 95 -4.28 7.95 -10.01
N THR A 96 -3.77 9.18 -10.00
CA THR A 96 -3.37 9.94 -11.21
C THR A 96 -1.87 9.87 -11.53
N MET A 97 -1.07 9.27 -10.64
CA MET A 97 0.39 9.20 -10.77
C MET A 97 0.84 8.50 -12.06
N SER A 98 1.81 9.11 -12.75
CA SER A 98 2.38 8.55 -13.97
C SER A 98 3.08 7.20 -13.73
N ALA A 99 3.09 6.32 -14.73
CA ALA A 99 3.75 5.02 -14.65
C ALA A 99 5.26 5.14 -14.35
N THR A 100 5.91 6.20 -14.86
CA THR A 100 7.33 6.50 -14.61
C THR A 100 7.57 6.80 -13.13
N GLU A 101 6.75 7.66 -12.52
CA GLU A 101 6.89 7.99 -11.10
C GLU A 101 6.57 6.79 -10.21
N ARG A 102 5.52 6.02 -10.54
CA ARG A 102 5.18 4.77 -9.83
C ARG A 102 6.34 3.78 -9.86
N SER A 103 7.02 3.64 -11.00
CA SER A 103 8.16 2.74 -11.15
C SER A 103 9.36 3.21 -10.32
N ALA A 104 9.70 4.50 -10.37
CA ALA A 104 10.80 5.07 -9.58
C ALA A 104 10.55 4.97 -8.06
N ARG A 105 9.30 5.12 -7.61
CA ARG A 105 8.91 4.88 -6.21
C ARG A 105 9.09 3.42 -5.81
N ARG A 106 8.53 2.49 -6.59
CA ARG A 106 8.66 1.05 -6.34
C ARG A 106 10.12 0.60 -6.32
N GLU A 107 10.97 1.12 -7.20
CA GLU A 107 12.39 0.76 -7.23
C GLU A 107 13.09 1.09 -5.90
N ARG A 108 12.80 2.26 -5.32
CA ARG A 108 13.33 2.67 -4.01
C ARG A 108 12.87 1.72 -2.89
N ASP A 109 11.61 1.31 -2.90
CA ASP A 109 11.06 0.40 -1.90
C ASP A 109 11.59 -1.03 -2.07
N MET A 110 11.64 -1.53 -3.31
CA MET A 110 12.16 -2.86 -3.63
C MET A 110 13.66 -2.98 -3.32
N HIS A 111 14.43 -1.90 -3.45
CA HIS A 111 15.82 -1.88 -3.03
C HIS A 111 15.97 -2.21 -1.55
N PHE A 112 15.13 -1.63 -0.68
CA PHE A 112 15.11 -1.95 0.73
C PHE A 112 14.65 -3.39 0.98
N ILE A 113 13.52 -3.79 0.38
CA ILE A 113 12.91 -5.12 0.58
C ILE A 113 13.89 -6.24 0.22
N ASN A 114 14.59 -6.12 -0.90
CA ASN A 114 15.54 -7.15 -1.35
C ASN A 114 16.83 -7.18 -0.50
N LYS A 115 17.23 -6.06 0.08
CA LYS A 115 18.45 -5.96 0.89
C LYS A 115 18.24 -6.38 2.34
N ALA A 116 17.09 -6.06 2.92
CA ALA A 116 16.76 -6.28 4.32
C ALA A 116 15.76 -7.44 4.48
N THR A 117 16.13 -8.60 3.94
CA THR A 117 15.34 -9.82 4.09
C THR A 117 15.61 -10.46 5.44
N SER A 118 14.56 -10.94 6.11
CA SER A 118 14.73 -11.83 7.27
C SER A 118 15.31 -13.14 6.75
N SER A 119 16.49 -13.54 7.23
CA SER A 119 17.01 -14.89 7.02
C SER A 119 16.01 -15.88 7.58
N ALA A 120 15.51 -16.77 6.71
CA ALA A 120 14.75 -17.94 7.13
C ALA A 120 15.63 -18.92 7.91
#